data_AF-E2C3Y1-F1
#
_entry.id   AF-E2C3Y1-F1
#
_cell.length_a   1.000
_cell.length_b   1.000
_cell.length_c   1.000
_cell.angle_alpha   90.00
_cell.angle_beta   90.00
_cell.angle_gamma   90.00
#
_symmetry.space_group_name_H-M   'P 1'
#
loop_
_entity.id
_entity.type
_entity.pdbx_description
1 polymer ?
#
loop_
_entity_poly.entity_id
_entity_poly.type
_entity_poly.pdbx_seq_one_letter_code
_entity_poly.pdbx_strand_id
1 'polypeptide(L)'
;MEEKVNDTTAREPSEEQPQKTAGRKIIIEVDEDDPCLQKYKPPEKTPQEETQLFGKCFDYDPRFQQQNQTQRCFVMYTDFYRCEHILGEGTEACTWFKDVFKAICPNAWVENWDELRLSGRLAWHKYKTQGAFPGSKYGE
;
A
#
# COMPACT_ATOMS: atom_id res chain seq x y z
N MET A 1 38.43 -12.44 -41.02
CA MET A 1 37.13 -12.77 -40.41
C MET A 1 36.21 -11.59 -40.66
N GLU A 2 35.80 -11.50 -41.93
CA GLU A 2 34.58 -10.80 -42.38
C GLU A 2 33.38 -11.64 -41.87
N GLU A 3 32.16 -11.18 -41.67
CA GLU A 3 31.39 -10.10 -42.27
C GLU A 3 30.17 -9.80 -41.36
N LYS A 4 29.60 -8.60 -41.51
CA LYS A 4 28.33 -8.16 -40.90
C LYS A 4 27.13 -8.68 -41.73
N VAL A 5 25.91 -8.40 -41.23
CA VAL A 5 24.71 -7.95 -41.98
C VAL A 5 23.47 -8.89 -41.92
N ASN A 6 22.48 -8.36 -41.20
CA ASN A 6 21.01 -8.44 -41.21
C ASN A 6 20.26 -8.76 -42.53
N ASP A 7 19.07 -9.39 -42.43
CA ASP A 7 17.80 -8.93 -43.06
C ASP A 7 16.61 -9.85 -42.62
N THR A 8 15.55 -9.42 -41.92
CA THR A 8 14.32 -8.69 -42.29
C THR A 8 13.32 -9.46 -43.19
N THR A 9 12.09 -9.66 -42.67
CA THR A 9 10.79 -9.59 -43.40
C THR A 9 10.43 -10.72 -44.39
N ALA A 10 9.19 -11.23 -44.53
CA ALA A 10 7.92 -11.22 -43.81
C ALA A 10 6.93 -12.09 -44.61
N ARG A 11 5.77 -12.39 -43.99
CA ARG A 11 4.40 -12.33 -44.51
C ARG A 11 3.62 -13.65 -44.66
N GLU A 12 2.52 -13.63 -43.90
CA GLU A 12 1.26 -14.41 -43.79
C GLU A 12 0.56 -14.72 -45.14
N PRO A 13 -0.62 -15.41 -45.25
CA PRO A 13 -1.67 -15.62 -44.24
C PRO A 13 -2.52 -16.93 -44.32
N SER A 14 -3.33 -17.21 -43.29
CA SER A 14 -4.77 -17.56 -43.44
C SER A 14 -5.43 -17.88 -42.10
N GLU A 15 -6.55 -17.21 -41.86
CA GLU A 15 -7.55 -17.51 -40.82
C GLU A 15 -8.08 -18.94 -40.92
N GLU A 16 -8.20 -19.64 -39.79
CA GLU A 16 -9.39 -20.44 -39.49
C GLU A 16 -9.52 -20.77 -37.99
N GLN A 17 -10.78 -20.86 -37.56
CA GLN A 17 -11.33 -20.78 -36.21
C GLN A 17 -11.26 -22.09 -35.37
N PRO A 18 -11.62 -22.05 -34.06
CA PRO A 18 -11.17 -23.02 -33.05
C PRO A 18 -11.97 -24.32 -33.06
N GLN A 19 -11.27 -25.46 -33.00
CA GLN A 19 -11.90 -26.78 -32.94
C GLN A 19 -12.28 -27.15 -31.51
N LYS A 20 -13.55 -26.87 -31.18
CA LYS A 20 -14.27 -27.39 -30.01
C LYS A 20 -14.23 -28.93 -30.04
N THR A 21 -13.60 -29.55 -29.05
CA THR A 21 -13.78 -30.97 -28.76
C THR A 21 -14.33 -31.15 -27.35
N ALA A 22 -15.26 -32.10 -27.24
CA ALA A 22 -16.30 -32.20 -26.22
C ALA A 22 -15.81 -32.12 -24.77
N GLY A 23 -16.39 -31.18 -24.00
CA GLY A 23 -16.16 -31.07 -22.57
C GLY A 23 -16.63 -32.33 -21.84
N ARG A 24 -15.68 -33.11 -21.33
CA ARG A 24 -15.97 -34.05 -20.24
C ARG A 24 -16.35 -33.21 -19.03
N LYS A 25 -17.55 -33.41 -18.51
CA LYS A 25 -18.02 -32.81 -17.26
C LYS A 25 -17.14 -33.35 -16.13
N ILE A 26 -16.13 -32.59 -15.73
CA ILE A 26 -15.36 -32.88 -14.52
C ILE A 26 -16.27 -32.52 -13.36
N ILE A 27 -16.78 -33.53 -12.66
CA ILE A 27 -17.44 -33.37 -11.37
C ILE A 27 -16.30 -33.34 -10.37
N ILE A 28 -16.02 -32.18 -9.80
CA ILE A 28 -15.12 -32.07 -8.66
C ILE A 28 -15.99 -32.40 -7.46
N GLU A 29 -15.95 -33.63 -6.98
CA GLU A 29 -16.44 -33.94 -5.64
C GLU A 29 -15.42 -33.31 -4.68
N VAL A 30 -15.86 -32.24 -4.01
CA VAL A 30 -15.06 -31.55 -3.00
C VAL A 30 -15.09 -32.44 -1.77
N ASP A 31 -14.02 -33.19 -1.53
CA ASP A 31 -13.83 -33.93 -0.29
C ASP A 31 -13.92 -32.94 0.88
N GLU A 32 -14.83 -33.17 1.83
CA GLU A 32 -15.07 -32.26 2.96
C GLU A 32 -13.90 -32.23 3.98
N ASP A 33 -12.88 -33.07 3.79
CA ASP A 33 -11.72 -33.22 4.67
C ASP A 33 -10.39 -32.75 4.04
N ASP A 34 -10.42 -31.75 3.15
CA ASP A 34 -9.20 -31.08 2.69
C ASP A 34 -8.74 -30.05 3.76
N PRO A 35 -7.60 -30.26 4.46
CA PRO A 35 -7.15 -29.41 5.58
C PRO A 35 -6.87 -27.95 5.19
N CYS A 36 -6.91 -27.62 3.89
CA CYS A 36 -6.76 -26.26 3.37
C CYS A 36 -8.05 -25.42 3.38
N LEU A 37 -9.22 -25.99 3.68
CA LEU A 37 -10.50 -25.26 3.76
C LEU A 37 -10.90 -24.85 5.18
N GLN A 38 -9.96 -24.85 6.13
CA GLN A 38 -10.20 -24.31 7.48
C GLN A 38 -10.62 -22.84 7.37
N LYS A 39 -11.93 -22.60 7.46
CA LYS A 39 -12.56 -21.28 7.41
C LYS A 39 -11.87 -20.36 8.40
N TYR A 40 -11.19 -19.33 7.88
CA TYR A 40 -10.70 -18.22 8.68
C TYR A 40 -11.91 -17.56 9.36
N LYS A 41 -12.09 -17.81 10.66
CA LYS A 41 -13.07 -17.12 11.49
C LYS A 41 -12.42 -15.81 11.94
N PRO A 42 -12.91 -14.62 11.53
CA PRO A 42 -12.39 -13.36 12.04
C PRO A 42 -12.64 -13.32 13.56
N PRO A 43 -11.66 -12.89 14.38
CA PRO A 43 -11.89 -12.78 15.81
C PRO A 43 -12.99 -11.74 16.08
N GLU A 44 -14.01 -12.18 16.83
CA GLU A 44 -15.07 -11.35 17.37
C GLU A 44 -14.46 -10.30 18.30
N LYS A 45 -14.75 -9.01 18.03
CA LYS A 45 -14.22 -7.87 18.78
C LYS A 45 -14.74 -7.91 20.22
N THR A 46 -13.92 -8.36 21.16
CA THR A 46 -14.18 -8.19 22.59
C THR A 46 -13.89 -6.73 23.00
N PRO A 47 -14.69 -6.12 23.89
CA PRO A 47 -14.42 -4.78 24.46
C PRO A 47 -13.17 -4.75 25.35
N GLN A 48 -11.99 -4.85 24.75
CA GLN A 48 -10.68 -4.74 25.41
C GLN A 48 -9.69 -4.07 24.44
N GLU A 49 -10.10 -2.96 23.83
CA GLU A 49 -9.27 -2.22 22.87
C GLU A 49 -8.44 -1.10 23.51
N GLU A 50 -8.42 -0.96 24.84
CA GLU A 50 -7.76 0.17 25.51
C GLU A 50 -6.46 -0.17 26.24
N THR A 51 -5.91 -1.39 26.16
CA THR A 51 -4.66 -1.70 26.90
C THR A 51 -3.68 -2.61 26.16
N GLN A 52 -3.59 -2.48 24.83
CA GLN A 52 -2.45 -2.99 24.06
C GLN A 52 -1.69 -1.85 23.37
N LEU A 53 -1.25 -0.87 24.17
CA LEU A 53 -0.25 0.11 23.71
C LEU A 53 1.19 -0.35 24.00
N PHE A 54 1.38 -1.47 24.70
CA PHE A 54 2.70 -1.94 25.11
C PHE A 54 3.15 -3.12 24.24
N GLY A 55 3.74 -2.84 23.07
CA GLY A 55 4.47 -3.86 22.31
C GLY A 55 4.26 -3.92 20.80
N LYS A 56 3.49 -3.03 20.18
CA LYS A 56 3.55 -2.88 18.71
C LYS A 56 4.88 -2.25 18.32
N CYS A 57 5.88 -3.08 18.08
CA CYS A 57 7.02 -2.69 17.28
C CYS A 57 6.50 -2.52 15.85
N PHE A 58 6.54 -1.30 15.34
CA PHE A 58 6.07 -1.02 13.98
C PHE A 58 6.95 -1.73 12.97
N ASP A 59 6.31 -2.30 11.94
CA ASP A 59 7.00 -3.06 10.90
C ASP A 59 8.17 -2.26 10.28
N TYR A 60 9.19 -3.00 9.88
CA TYR A 60 10.38 -2.46 9.23
C TYR A 60 10.00 -1.89 7.85
N ASP A 61 10.20 -0.59 7.67
CA ASP A 61 9.96 0.08 6.39
C ASP A 61 11.24 -0.01 5.53
N PRO A 62 11.21 -0.70 4.37
CA PRO A 62 12.40 -0.86 3.52
C PRO A 62 12.90 0.45 2.91
N ARG A 63 12.12 1.54 2.95
CA ARG A 63 12.56 2.89 2.55
C ARG A 63 13.54 3.49 3.55
N PHE A 64 13.46 3.09 4.82
CA PHE A 64 14.23 3.64 5.92
C PHE A 64 15.12 2.57 6.56
N GLN A 65 16.10 2.09 5.79
CA GLN A 65 17.03 1.03 6.21
C GLN A 65 18.09 1.52 7.20
N GLN A 66 18.23 2.84 7.33
CA GLN A 66 19.25 3.45 8.17
C GLN A 66 18.88 3.36 9.65
N GLN A 67 19.89 3.26 10.52
CA GLN A 67 19.71 3.27 11.97
C GLN A 67 19.04 4.57 12.46
N ASN A 68 19.26 5.67 11.74
CA ASN A 68 18.65 6.95 12.06
C ASN A 68 17.19 7.00 11.56
N GLN A 69 16.24 6.95 12.51
CA GLN A 69 14.79 6.94 12.24
C GLN A 69 14.14 8.34 12.18
N THR A 70 14.94 9.41 12.18
CA THR A 70 14.43 10.80 12.18
C THR A 70 13.61 11.13 10.92
N GLN A 71 14.07 10.68 9.76
CA GLN A 71 13.34 10.85 8.49
C GLN A 71 12.03 10.06 8.48
N ARG A 72 12.04 8.83 9.01
CA ARG A 72 10.83 8.02 9.14
C ARG A 72 9.80 8.70 10.03
N CYS A 73 10.22 9.20 11.19
CA CYS A 73 9.37 9.96 12.10
C CYS A 73 8.71 11.15 11.38
N PHE A 74 9.50 11.99 10.71
CA PHE A 74 8.97 13.17 10.03
C PHE A 74 8.01 12.81 8.89
N VAL A 75 8.35 11.81 8.06
CA VAL A 75 7.49 11.38 6.96
C VAL A 75 6.15 10.85 7.47
N MET A 76 6.16 9.99 8.50
CA MET A 76 4.93 9.45 9.10
C MET A 76 4.04 10.53 9.73
N TYR A 77 4.64 11.53 10.39
CA TYR A 77 3.92 12.70 10.90
C TYR A 77 3.25 13.48 9.77
N THR A 78 3.96 13.75 8.67
CA THR A 78 3.38 14.48 7.54
C THR A 78 2.32 13.68 6.79
N ASP A 79 2.48 12.36 6.69
CA ASP A 79 1.53 11.48 6.01
C ASP A 79 0.23 11.35 6.79
N PHE A 80 0.26 11.37 8.13
CA PHE A 80 -0.94 11.42 8.96
C PHE A 80 -1.82 12.63 8.62
N TYR A 81 -1.26 13.84 8.66
CA TYR A 81 -2.03 15.06 8.37
C TYR A 81 -2.40 15.19 6.88
N ARG A 82 -1.58 14.64 5.97
CA ARG A 82 -1.96 14.54 4.55
C ARG A 82 -3.16 13.61 4.37
N CYS A 83 -3.16 12.47 5.06
CA CYS A 83 -4.23 11.50 5.03
C CYS A 83 -5.54 12.11 5.54
N GLU A 84 -5.51 12.82 6.68
CA GLU A 84 -6.69 13.53 7.22
C GLU A 84 -7.22 14.59 6.24
N HIS A 85 -6.35 15.27 5.49
CA HIS A 85 -6.78 16.27 4.52
C HIS A 85 -7.43 15.67 3.26
N ILE A 86 -6.93 14.52 2.76
CA ILE A 86 -7.44 13.90 1.53
C ILE A 86 -8.68 13.05 1.80
N LEU A 87 -8.65 12.25 2.86
CA LEU A 87 -9.71 11.28 3.18
C LEU A 87 -10.76 11.85 4.13
N GLY A 88 -10.44 12.91 4.88
CA GLY A 88 -11.26 13.46 5.95
C GLY A 88 -10.84 12.96 7.34
N GLU A 89 -11.39 13.61 8.38
CA GLU A 89 -11.11 13.28 9.78
C GLU A 89 -11.65 11.89 10.16
N GLY A 90 -10.81 11.05 10.78
CA GLY A 90 -11.24 9.82 11.43
C GLY A 90 -11.29 8.55 10.57
N THR A 91 -10.60 8.50 9.43
CA THR A 91 -10.50 7.25 8.66
C THR A 91 -9.53 6.24 9.29
N GLU A 92 -9.88 4.96 9.24
CA GLU A 92 -9.06 3.85 9.74
C GLU A 92 -7.71 3.72 9.02
N ALA A 93 -7.60 4.22 7.79
CA ALA A 93 -6.33 4.25 7.06
C ALA A 93 -5.33 5.24 7.69
N CYS A 94 -5.82 6.33 8.28
CA CYS A 94 -4.95 7.34 8.90
C CYS A 94 -4.47 6.93 10.31
N THR A 95 -5.19 6.05 11.01
CA THR A 95 -4.84 5.65 12.39
C THR A 95 -3.49 4.95 12.46
N TRP A 96 -3.13 4.16 11.44
CA TRP A 96 -1.83 3.52 11.36
C TRP A 96 -0.67 4.51 11.39
N PHE A 97 -0.74 5.58 10.59
CA PHE A 97 0.29 6.63 10.60
C PHE A 97 0.40 7.30 11.97
N LYS A 98 -0.75 7.51 12.62
CA LYS A 98 -0.84 8.09 13.97
C LYS A 98 -0.08 7.28 15.00
N ASP A 99 -0.28 5.97 14.97
CA ASP A 99 0.36 5.06 15.90
C ASP A 99 1.88 5.00 15.64
N VAL A 100 2.29 4.94 14.37
CA VAL A 100 3.70 4.87 13.97
C VAL A 100 4.47 6.11 14.42
N PHE A 101 3.98 7.32 14.11
CA PHE A 101 4.73 8.53 14.46
C PHE A 101 4.77 8.73 15.98
N LYS A 102 3.70 8.41 16.71
CA LYS A 102 3.67 8.53 18.18
C LYS A 102 4.70 7.65 18.88
N ALA A 103 5.06 6.52 18.28
CA ALA A 103 6.02 5.60 18.88
C ALA A 103 7.47 5.91 18.54
N ILE A 104 7.74 6.45 17.36
CA ILE A 104 9.11 6.70 16.87
C ILE A 104 9.55 8.12 17.19
N CYS A 105 8.63 9.09 17.15
CA CYS A 105 8.96 10.50 17.29
C CYS A 105 9.14 10.92 18.75
N PRO A 106 10.17 11.71 19.07
CA PRO A 106 10.23 12.43 20.33
C PRO A 106 9.07 13.44 20.45
N ASN A 107 8.40 13.49 21.61
CA ASN A 107 7.26 14.40 21.83
C ASN A 107 7.60 15.88 21.59
N ALA A 108 8.80 16.33 21.99
CA ALA A 108 9.25 17.71 21.77
C ALA A 108 9.31 18.12 20.29
N TRP A 109 9.54 17.15 19.38
CA TRP A 109 9.53 17.43 17.94
C TRP A 109 8.11 17.59 17.42
N VAL A 110 7.21 16.72 17.87
CA VAL A 110 5.79 16.76 17.52
C VAL A 110 5.18 18.10 17.94
N GLU A 111 5.42 18.54 19.17
CA GLU A 111 4.94 19.84 19.68
C GLU A 111 5.41 21.02 18.81
N ASN A 112 6.72 21.09 18.52
CA ASN A 112 7.27 22.14 17.66
C ASN A 112 6.68 22.08 16.24
N TRP A 113 6.51 20.88 15.67
CA TRP A 113 5.91 20.74 14.35
C TRP A 113 4.42 21.09 14.34
N ASP A 114 3.70 20.86 15.43
CA ASP A 114 2.31 21.28 15.57
C ASP A 114 2.21 22.81 15.62
N GLU A 115 3.10 23.51 16.33
CA GLU A 115 3.17 24.97 16.30
C GLU A 115 3.50 25.51 14.89
N LEU A 116 4.45 24.88 14.19
CA LEU A 116 4.80 25.24 12.82
C LEU A 116 3.67 24.96 11.82
N ARG A 117 2.89 23.90 12.06
CA ARG A 117 1.72 23.52 11.26
C ARG A 117 0.58 24.52 11.46
N LEU A 118 0.24 24.84 12.71
CA LEU A 118 -0.79 25.82 13.05
C LEU A 118 -0.44 27.23 12.56
N SER A 119 0.84 27.60 12.60
CA SER A 119 1.32 28.87 12.04
C SER A 119 1.47 28.86 10.50
N GLY A 120 1.20 27.74 9.83
CA GLY A 120 1.29 27.60 8.37
C GLY A 120 2.71 27.72 7.81
N ARG A 121 3.73 27.61 8.65
CA ARG A 121 5.16 27.72 8.27
C ARG A 121 5.80 26.37 7.95
N LEU A 122 5.12 25.27 8.21
CA LEU A 122 5.62 23.94 7.86
C LEU A 122 5.66 23.79 6.32
N ALA A 123 6.85 23.52 5.77
CA ALA A 123 7.12 23.52 4.32
C ALA A 123 6.19 22.62 3.49
N TRP A 124 5.64 21.56 4.08
CA TRP A 124 4.74 20.61 3.43
C TRP A 124 3.24 20.90 3.59
N HIS A 125 2.85 21.91 4.39
CA HIS A 125 1.44 22.24 4.63
C HIS A 125 0.73 22.80 3.38
N LYS A 126 1.49 23.29 2.39
CA LYS A 126 0.93 23.60 1.07
C LYS A 126 0.92 22.31 0.27
N TYR A 127 -0.07 21.46 0.51
CA TYR A 127 -0.31 20.26 -0.27
C TYR A 127 -0.46 20.68 -1.74
N LYS A 128 0.57 20.45 -2.54
CA LYS A 128 0.34 20.21 -3.97
C LYS A 128 -0.54 18.98 -3.98
N THR A 129 -1.82 19.16 -4.27
CA THR A 129 -2.61 18.08 -4.84
C THR A 129 -1.72 17.53 -5.95
N GLN A 130 -1.30 16.26 -5.85
CA GLN A 130 -0.75 15.61 -7.03
C GLN A 130 -1.78 15.89 -8.11
N GLY A 131 -1.37 16.58 -9.18
CA GLY A 131 -2.30 17.06 -10.21
C GLY A 131 -3.14 15.90 -10.75
N ALA A 132 -4.09 16.18 -11.64
CA ALA A 132 -4.82 15.11 -12.30
C ALA A 132 -3.84 14.02 -12.78
N PHE A 133 -4.02 12.79 -12.29
CA PHE A 133 -3.13 11.68 -12.59
C PHE A 133 -3.04 11.55 -14.13
N PRO A 134 -1.83 11.50 -14.72
CA PRO A 134 -1.69 11.40 -16.16
C PRO A 134 -2.12 9.99 -16.59
N GLY A 135 -3.42 9.79 -16.83
CA GLY A 135 -3.98 8.54 -17.34
C GLY A 135 -5.27 8.11 -16.66
N SER A 136 -5.87 7.05 -17.19
CA SER A 136 -6.99 6.38 -16.54
C SER A 136 -6.53 5.77 -15.20
N LYS A 137 -7.47 5.52 -14.28
CA LYS A 137 -7.22 4.86 -12.97
C LYS A 137 -6.38 3.56 -13.10
N TYR A 138 -6.36 2.94 -14.27
CA TYR A 138 -5.67 1.68 -14.53
C TYR A 138 -4.56 1.77 -15.59
N GLY A 139 -4.11 2.98 -15.96
CA GLY A 139 -3.21 3.17 -17.10
C GLY A 139 -3.94 2.95 -18.43
N GLU A 140 -3.36 3.43 -19.53
CA GLU A 140 -3.65 2.90 -20.87
C GLU A 140 -2.71 1.72 -21.15
#